data_AF-A0A951FFW5-F1
#
_entry.id   AF-A0A951FFW5-F1
#
_cell.length_a   1.000
_cell.length_b   1.000
_cell.length_c   1.000
_cell.angle_alpha   90.00
_cell.angle_beta   90.00
_cell.angle_gamma   90.00
#
_symmetry.space_group_name_H-M   'P 1'
#
loop_
_entity.id
_entity.type
_entity.pdbx_description
1 polymer ?
#
loop_
_entity_poly.entity_id
_entity_poly.type
_entity_poly.pdbx_seq_one_letter_code
_entity_poly.pdbx_strand_id
1 'polypeptide(L)'
;MSERITDNFNPTDADVREWGYDDALYFMEQDEDLLLYGLSYVPVLLELAQDPACPKQHYALSILGQSIRKIALHHRSDDLHRLEQILNATPLNHEPAVGDWEQYARRLLAYQRHPFAVDESLAWSMAHDLLLGIGRVGTITRGTTDQDAWHFVLVTSIREHLSINRHTGMYTYRYAG
;
A
#
# COMPACT_ATOMS: atom_id res chain seq x y z
N MET A 1 -18.09 20.98 15.59
CA MET A 1 -18.60 19.63 15.88
C MET A 1 -17.61 18.97 16.82
N SER A 2 -18.07 18.14 17.77
CA SER A 2 -17.17 17.40 18.67
C SER A 2 -16.79 16.08 17.99
N GLU A 3 -15.51 15.74 18.01
CA GLU A 3 -15.00 14.44 17.55
C GLU A 3 -15.55 13.31 18.45
N ARG A 4 -15.81 12.14 17.86
CA ARG A 4 -16.27 10.92 18.55
C ARG A 4 -15.22 9.83 18.40
N ILE A 5 -14.78 9.26 19.52
CA ILE A 5 -13.82 8.14 19.56
C ILE A 5 -14.53 6.91 20.13
N THR A 6 -14.36 5.74 19.50
CA THR A 6 -15.09 4.50 19.88
C THR A 6 -14.26 3.48 20.65
N ASP A 7 -12.94 3.63 20.76
CA ASP A 7 -12.00 2.68 21.37
C ASP A 7 -12.12 1.25 20.82
N ASN A 8 -12.54 1.10 19.55
CA ASN A 8 -12.74 -0.19 18.90
C ASN A 8 -11.46 -0.66 18.20
N PHE A 9 -10.69 -1.52 18.85
CA PHE A 9 -9.43 -2.05 18.32
C PHE A 9 -9.59 -3.18 17.27
N ASN A 10 -10.81 -3.65 17.03
CA ASN A 10 -11.09 -4.69 16.05
C ASN A 10 -12.43 -4.40 15.34
N PRO A 11 -12.49 -3.29 14.55
CA PRO A 11 -13.71 -2.87 13.92
C PRO A 11 -14.24 -3.93 12.96
N THR A 12 -15.55 -4.10 12.93
CA THR A 12 -16.22 -4.90 11.93
C THR A 12 -16.35 -4.10 10.63
N ASP A 13 -16.65 -4.76 9.50
CA ASP A 13 -16.93 -4.04 8.25
C ASP A 13 -18.08 -3.03 8.38
N ALA A 14 -19.04 -3.28 9.28
CA ALA A 14 -20.12 -2.32 9.55
C ALA A 14 -19.58 -1.06 10.27
N ASP A 15 -18.70 -1.24 11.25
CA ASP A 15 -18.04 -0.13 11.95
C ASP A 15 -17.17 0.69 10.98
N VAL A 16 -16.44 0.03 10.07
CA VAL A 16 -15.63 0.70 9.03
C VAL A 16 -16.51 1.48 8.06
N ARG A 17 -17.70 0.97 7.71
CA ARG A 17 -18.65 1.74 6.89
C ARG A 17 -19.16 2.98 7.62
N GLU A 18 -19.56 2.85 8.90
CA GLU A 18 -20.00 4.02 9.69
C GLU A 18 -18.88 5.06 9.76
N TRP A 19 -17.65 4.63 10.05
CA TRP A 19 -16.46 5.47 10.04
C TRP A 19 -16.26 6.19 8.70
N GLY A 20 -16.43 5.51 7.59
CA GLY A 20 -16.26 6.10 6.26
C GLY A 20 -17.21 7.27 5.98
N TYR A 21 -18.43 7.22 6.53
CA TYR A 21 -19.49 8.20 6.29
C TYR A 21 -19.66 9.26 7.38
N ASP A 22 -19.08 9.08 8.56
CA ASP A 22 -19.04 10.08 9.62
C ASP A 22 -17.66 10.70 9.74
N ASP A 23 -17.50 11.92 9.23
CA ASP A 23 -16.20 12.57 9.22
C ASP A 23 -15.66 12.89 10.63
N ALA A 24 -16.55 12.97 11.63
CA ALA A 24 -16.21 13.21 13.03
C ALA A 24 -15.99 11.91 13.84
N LEU A 25 -16.14 10.74 13.22
CA LEU A 25 -15.95 9.44 13.86
C LEU A 25 -14.52 8.93 13.64
N TYR A 26 -13.89 8.53 14.73
CA TYR A 26 -12.58 7.91 14.77
C TYR A 26 -12.61 6.66 15.65
N PHE A 27 -11.85 5.62 15.31
CA PHE A 27 -11.66 4.42 16.12
C PHE A 27 -10.76 4.70 17.32
N MET A 28 -9.74 5.55 17.14
CA MET A 28 -8.78 5.91 18.18
C MET A 28 -8.13 7.27 17.90
N GLU A 29 -7.49 7.86 18.91
CA GLU A 29 -6.88 9.20 18.83
C GLU A 29 -5.67 9.29 17.89
N GLN A 30 -4.91 8.19 17.70
CA GLN A 30 -3.67 8.17 16.93
C GLN A 30 -3.55 6.89 16.13
N ASP A 31 -2.93 6.98 14.95
CA ASP A 31 -2.59 5.83 14.10
C ASP A 31 -3.78 4.91 13.78
N GLU A 32 -4.99 5.49 13.70
CA GLU A 32 -6.23 4.78 13.37
C GLU A 32 -6.09 3.97 12.06
N ASP A 33 -5.39 4.52 11.08
CA ASP A 33 -5.16 3.87 9.80
C ASP A 33 -4.47 2.51 9.96
N LEU A 34 -3.57 2.37 10.93
CA LEU A 34 -2.87 1.12 11.19
C LEU A 34 -3.81 -0.03 11.59
N LEU A 35 -4.96 0.28 12.23
CA LEU A 35 -5.98 -0.72 12.55
C LEU A 35 -6.55 -1.35 11.27
N LEU A 36 -6.60 -0.59 10.19
CA LEU A 36 -7.22 -0.95 8.92
C LEU A 36 -6.22 -1.52 7.89
N TYR A 37 -4.96 -1.79 8.27
CA TYR A 37 -3.95 -2.33 7.35
C TYR A 37 -4.10 -3.83 7.04
N GLY A 38 -5.03 -4.53 7.70
CA GLY A 38 -5.30 -5.94 7.47
C GLY A 38 -5.99 -6.20 6.13
N LEU A 39 -5.64 -7.30 5.45
CA LEU A 39 -6.28 -7.72 4.19
C LEU A 39 -7.79 -7.99 4.32
N SER A 40 -8.28 -8.26 5.53
CA SER A 40 -9.72 -8.39 5.79
C SER A 40 -10.49 -7.10 5.49
N TYR A 41 -9.86 -5.93 5.61
CA TYR A 41 -10.50 -4.63 5.41
C TYR A 41 -10.44 -4.13 3.97
N VAL A 42 -9.62 -4.73 3.11
CA VAL A 42 -9.48 -4.31 1.70
C VAL A 42 -10.83 -4.24 0.98
N PRO A 43 -11.75 -5.22 1.11
CA PRO A 43 -13.05 -5.15 0.45
C PRO A 43 -13.89 -3.93 0.88
N VAL A 44 -14.02 -3.66 2.19
CA VAL A 44 -14.80 -2.52 2.69
C VAL A 44 -14.13 -1.19 2.41
N LEU A 45 -12.80 -1.11 2.45
CA LEU A 45 -12.07 0.09 2.06
C LEU A 45 -12.22 0.39 0.56
N LEU A 46 -12.27 -0.64 -0.29
CA LEU A 46 -12.56 -0.48 -1.72
C LEU A 46 -13.98 -0.01 -1.96
N GLU A 47 -14.96 -0.50 -1.21
CA GLU A 47 -16.34 0.00 -1.24
C GLU A 47 -16.35 1.52 -0.96
N LEU A 48 -15.70 1.95 0.13
CA LEU A 48 -15.64 3.36 0.53
C LEU A 48 -14.85 4.23 -0.47
N ALA A 49 -13.74 3.74 -1.00
CA ALA A 49 -12.91 4.49 -1.96
C ALA A 49 -13.57 4.66 -3.33
N GLN A 50 -14.53 3.80 -3.68
CA GLN A 50 -15.29 3.87 -4.92
C GLN A 50 -16.53 4.76 -4.84
N ASP A 51 -16.98 5.13 -3.64
CA ASP A 51 -18.18 5.94 -3.46
C ASP A 51 -17.83 7.43 -3.40
N PRO A 52 -18.22 8.24 -4.41
CA PRO A 52 -17.95 9.67 -4.41
C PRO A 52 -18.73 10.45 -3.35
N ALA A 53 -19.74 9.85 -2.70
CA ALA A 53 -20.47 10.43 -1.58
C ALA A 53 -19.80 10.14 -0.23
N CYS A 54 -18.80 9.26 -0.17
CA CYS A 54 -18.06 8.93 1.04
C CYS A 54 -17.10 10.09 1.41
N PRO A 55 -17.32 10.78 2.55
CA PRO A 55 -16.42 11.86 2.99
C PRO A 55 -14.97 11.40 3.16
N LYS A 56 -14.75 10.16 3.63
CA LYS A 56 -13.41 9.59 3.83
C LYS A 56 -12.90 8.80 2.61
N GLN A 57 -13.47 8.99 1.41
CA GLN A 57 -13.08 8.28 0.18
C GLN A 57 -11.55 8.30 -0.05
N HIS A 58 -10.94 9.48 -0.05
CA HIS A 58 -9.50 9.63 -0.26
C HIS A 58 -8.67 9.05 0.89
N TYR A 59 -9.21 9.06 2.11
CA TYR A 59 -8.51 8.47 3.25
C TYR A 59 -8.53 6.94 3.16
N ALA A 60 -9.68 6.32 2.85
CA ALA A 60 -9.76 4.89 2.58
C ALA A 60 -8.78 4.46 1.47
N LEU A 61 -8.67 5.25 0.40
CA LEU A 61 -7.72 4.99 -0.69
C LEU A 61 -6.25 5.08 -0.22
N SER A 62 -5.91 6.02 0.65
CA SER A 62 -4.54 6.14 1.16
C SER A 62 -4.16 4.97 2.07
N ILE A 63 -5.10 4.49 2.89
CA ILE A 63 -4.95 3.28 3.72
C ILE A 63 -4.74 2.04 2.83
N LEU A 64 -5.55 1.89 1.78
CA LEU A 64 -5.39 0.85 0.78
C LEU A 64 -4.00 0.89 0.14
N GLY A 65 -3.48 2.07 -0.21
CA GLY A 65 -2.14 2.23 -0.77
C GLY A 65 -1.02 1.84 0.18
N GLN A 66 -1.07 2.30 1.44
CA GLN A 66 -0.03 2.00 2.43
C GLN A 66 -0.04 0.55 2.89
N SER A 67 -1.22 -0.04 3.08
CA SER A 67 -1.37 -1.42 3.55
C SER A 67 -0.78 -2.42 2.55
N ILE A 68 -1.13 -2.34 1.26
CA ILE A 68 -0.59 -3.26 0.25
C ILE A 68 0.91 -3.06 0.02
N ARG A 69 1.40 -1.81 0.11
CA ARG A 69 2.84 -1.52 0.04
C ARG A 69 3.57 -2.24 1.16
N LYS A 70 3.08 -2.13 2.39
CA LYS A 70 3.66 -2.81 3.56
C LYS A 70 3.66 -4.32 3.38
N ILE A 71 2.57 -4.89 2.88
CA ILE A 71 2.47 -6.33 2.57
C ILE A 71 3.54 -6.74 1.54
N ALA A 72 3.67 -5.99 0.45
CA ALA A 72 4.64 -6.27 -0.60
C ALA A 72 6.09 -6.20 -0.08
N LEU A 73 6.43 -5.21 0.74
CA LEU A 73 7.77 -5.04 1.32
C LEU A 73 8.18 -6.18 2.26
N HIS A 74 7.22 -6.87 2.89
CA HIS A 74 7.50 -7.93 3.85
C HIS A 74 7.35 -9.35 3.27
N HIS A 75 7.06 -9.49 1.98
CA HIS A 75 7.10 -10.76 1.23
C HIS A 75 6.33 -11.93 1.87
N ARG A 76 5.15 -11.68 2.45
CA ARG A 76 4.31 -12.76 2.99
C ARG A 76 3.51 -13.40 1.86
N SER A 77 3.93 -14.59 1.42
CA SER A 77 3.32 -15.31 0.29
C SER A 77 1.80 -15.48 0.42
N ASP A 78 1.33 -15.79 1.62
CA ASP A 78 -0.09 -16.03 1.89
C ASP A 78 -0.92 -14.75 1.76
N ASP A 79 -0.36 -13.62 2.22
CA ASP A 79 -0.99 -12.30 2.09
C ASP A 79 -1.08 -11.88 0.62
N LEU A 80 -0.04 -12.13 -0.18
CA LEU A 80 -0.05 -11.82 -1.61
C LEU A 80 -1.07 -12.66 -2.37
N HIS A 81 -1.18 -13.96 -2.07
CA HIS A 81 -2.20 -14.82 -2.66
C HIS A 81 -3.62 -14.35 -2.31
N ARG A 82 -3.83 -13.99 -1.03
CA ARG A 82 -5.12 -13.47 -0.57
C ARG A 82 -5.46 -12.12 -1.21
N LEU A 83 -4.49 -11.22 -1.37
CA LEU A 83 -4.67 -9.96 -2.08
C LEU A 83 -5.10 -10.19 -3.53
N GLU A 84 -4.46 -11.13 -4.24
CA GLU A 84 -4.88 -11.51 -5.59
C GLU A 84 -6.32 -12.02 -5.64
N GLN A 85 -6.71 -12.89 -4.70
CA GLN A 85 -8.09 -13.38 -4.62
C GLN A 85 -9.09 -12.23 -4.44
N ILE A 86 -8.77 -11.25 -3.58
CA ILE A 86 -9.60 -10.07 -3.36
C ILE A 86 -9.71 -9.23 -4.64
N LEU A 87 -8.58 -8.92 -5.31
CA LEU A 87 -8.58 -8.15 -6.55
C LEU A 87 -9.35 -8.81 -7.70
N ASN A 88 -9.45 -10.14 -7.69
CA ASN A 88 -10.20 -10.89 -8.71
C ASN A 88 -11.69 -11.04 -8.35
N ALA A 89 -12.05 -10.97 -7.07
CA ALA A 89 -13.42 -11.15 -6.59
C ALA A 89 -14.20 -9.83 -6.43
N THR A 90 -13.50 -8.73 -6.17
CA THR A 90 -14.13 -7.42 -5.95
C THR A 90 -14.43 -6.74 -7.28
N PRO A 91 -15.70 -6.42 -7.60
CA PRO A 91 -16.02 -5.60 -8.75
C PRO A 91 -15.48 -4.19 -8.53
N LEU A 92 -14.66 -3.71 -9.45
CA LEU A 92 -14.12 -2.37 -9.43
C LEU A 92 -14.85 -1.51 -10.47
N ASN A 93 -15.42 -0.40 -10.00
CA ASN A 93 -16.07 0.61 -10.78
C ASN A 93 -15.04 1.55 -11.43
N HIS A 94 -15.50 2.39 -12.35
CA HIS A 94 -14.67 3.32 -13.13
C HIS A 94 -14.17 4.55 -12.35
N GLU A 95 -14.08 4.51 -11.02
CA GLU A 95 -13.50 5.61 -10.26
C GLU A 95 -11.98 5.65 -10.56
N PRO A 96 -11.44 6.71 -11.20
CA PRO A 96 -10.09 6.68 -11.75
C PRO A 96 -9.02 6.36 -10.71
N ALA A 97 -9.14 6.92 -9.50
CA ALA A 97 -8.19 6.73 -8.43
C ALA A 97 -8.15 5.27 -7.92
N VAL A 98 -9.28 4.57 -7.96
CA VAL A 98 -9.35 3.14 -7.61
C VAL A 98 -8.75 2.28 -8.72
N GLY A 99 -8.94 2.66 -9.98
CA GLY A 99 -8.27 2.02 -11.11
C GLY A 99 -6.75 2.16 -11.04
N ASP A 100 -6.24 3.34 -10.67
CA ASP A 100 -4.80 3.56 -10.47
C ASP A 100 -4.25 2.72 -9.31
N TRP A 101 -5.00 2.64 -8.20
CA TRP A 101 -4.65 1.77 -7.08
C TRP A 101 -4.64 0.28 -7.47
N GLU A 102 -5.61 -0.18 -8.26
CA GLU A 102 -5.65 -1.57 -8.72
C GLU A 102 -4.43 -1.88 -9.58
N GLN A 103 -4.10 -1.01 -10.54
CA GLN A 103 -2.91 -1.17 -11.37
C GLN A 103 -1.64 -1.21 -10.51
N TYR A 104 -1.56 -0.33 -9.50
CA TYR A 104 -0.47 -0.35 -8.52
C TYR A 104 -0.38 -1.68 -7.77
N ALA A 105 -1.49 -2.18 -7.21
CA ALA A 105 -1.55 -3.46 -6.51
C ALA A 105 -1.13 -4.63 -7.41
N ARG A 106 -1.56 -4.63 -8.67
CA ARG A 106 -1.17 -5.66 -9.65
C ARG A 106 0.32 -5.61 -10.00
N ARG A 107 0.94 -4.42 -10.08
CA ARG A 107 2.40 -4.30 -10.25
C ARG A 107 3.15 -4.89 -9.06
N LEU A 108 2.72 -4.58 -7.83
CA LEU A 108 3.32 -5.15 -6.62
C LEU A 108 3.26 -6.69 -6.60
N LEU A 109 2.12 -7.26 -6.99
CA LEU A 109 1.96 -8.71 -7.13
C LEU A 109 2.89 -9.27 -8.23
N ALA A 110 2.99 -8.59 -9.37
CA ALA A 110 3.82 -9.04 -10.49
C ALA A 110 5.31 -9.10 -10.10
N TYR A 111 5.81 -8.15 -9.30
CA TYR A 111 7.19 -8.16 -8.79
C TYR A 111 7.53 -9.39 -7.93
N GLN A 112 6.52 -10.08 -7.39
CA GLN A 112 6.71 -11.21 -6.47
C GLN A 112 6.58 -12.57 -7.15
N ARG A 113 5.94 -12.66 -8.33
CA ARG A 113 5.53 -13.95 -8.90
C ARG A 113 6.67 -14.76 -9.48
N HIS A 114 7.60 -14.13 -10.17
CA HIS A 114 8.66 -14.86 -10.85
C HIS A 114 9.97 -14.07 -10.84
N PRO A 115 11.11 -14.76 -10.67
CA PRO A 115 12.38 -14.14 -10.94
C PRO A 115 12.47 -13.70 -12.40
N PHE A 116 12.73 -12.42 -12.64
CA PHE A 116 13.04 -11.92 -13.97
C PHE A 116 14.21 -10.93 -13.90
N ALA A 117 14.93 -10.81 -15.01
CA ALA A 117 15.98 -9.81 -15.10
C ALA A 117 15.37 -8.41 -15.08
N VAL A 118 15.93 -7.53 -14.26
CA VAL A 118 15.46 -6.17 -14.04
C VAL A 118 16.48 -5.20 -14.60
N ASP A 119 16.09 -4.48 -15.64
CA ASP A 119 16.87 -3.33 -16.13
C ASP A 119 16.70 -2.11 -15.21
N GLU A 120 17.47 -1.05 -15.49
CA GLU A 120 17.46 0.14 -14.65
C GLU A 120 16.08 0.84 -14.61
N SER A 121 15.38 0.87 -15.76
CA SER A 121 14.08 1.54 -15.87
C SER A 121 13.05 0.86 -14.98
N LEU A 122 12.97 -0.47 -15.07
CA LEU A 122 12.09 -1.27 -14.24
C LEU A 122 12.50 -1.21 -12.76
N ALA A 123 13.80 -1.18 -12.46
CA ALA A 123 14.29 -1.01 -11.09
C ALA A 123 13.82 0.31 -10.46
N TRP A 124 13.81 1.41 -11.23
CA TRP A 124 13.26 2.69 -10.79
C TRP A 124 11.75 2.61 -10.56
N SER A 125 10.98 1.99 -11.46
CA SER A 125 9.54 1.79 -11.25
C SER A 125 9.26 0.99 -9.99
N MET A 126 9.99 -0.12 -9.78
CA MET A 126 9.91 -0.92 -8.57
C MET A 126 10.26 -0.09 -7.34
N ALA A 127 11.32 0.71 -7.38
CA ALA A 127 11.71 1.57 -6.25
C ALA A 127 10.63 2.60 -5.91
N HIS A 128 10.02 3.24 -6.91
CA HIS A 128 8.90 4.16 -6.71
C HIS A 128 7.71 3.44 -6.07
N ASP A 129 7.28 2.32 -6.64
CA ASP A 129 6.13 1.56 -6.15
C ASP A 129 6.36 1.03 -4.72
N LEU A 130 7.56 0.54 -4.41
CA LEU A 130 7.90 -0.10 -3.13
C LEU A 130 8.27 0.91 -2.03
N LEU A 131 8.93 2.01 -2.36
CA LEU A 131 9.35 3.01 -1.36
C LEU A 131 8.31 4.10 -1.16
N LEU A 132 7.71 4.63 -2.24
CA LEU A 132 6.73 5.72 -2.14
C LEU A 132 5.28 5.25 -2.20
N GLY A 133 4.99 4.23 -3.02
CA GLY A 133 3.61 3.84 -3.32
C GLY A 133 2.81 4.99 -3.95
N ILE A 134 1.51 5.02 -3.72
CA ILE A 134 0.59 5.97 -4.40
C ILE A 134 0.33 7.29 -3.66
N GLY A 135 0.94 7.52 -2.49
CA GLY A 135 0.61 8.69 -1.66
C GLY A 135 1.74 9.30 -0.83
N ARG A 136 2.94 8.70 -0.83
CA ARG A 136 4.09 9.31 -0.14
C ARG A 136 4.82 10.26 -1.07
N VAL A 137 5.27 11.36 -0.49
CA VAL A 137 6.19 12.29 -1.14
C VAL A 137 7.57 12.10 -0.54
N GLY A 138 8.58 12.03 -1.39
CA GLY A 138 9.98 11.93 -0.97
C GLY A 138 10.90 11.83 -2.17
N THR A 139 12.20 11.89 -1.90
CA THR A 139 13.23 11.76 -2.94
C THR A 139 13.86 10.38 -2.83
N ILE A 140 13.75 9.61 -3.91
CA ILE A 140 14.50 8.37 -4.09
C ILE A 140 15.80 8.73 -4.80
N THR A 141 16.92 8.34 -4.22
CA THR A 141 18.24 8.46 -4.84
C THR A 141 18.82 7.08 -5.10
N ARG A 142 19.67 7.00 -6.14
CA ARG A 142 20.43 5.80 -6.43
C ARG A 142 21.60 5.69 -5.44
N GLY A 143 21.67 4.57 -4.73
CA GLY A 143 22.78 4.23 -3.84
C GLY A 143 24.01 3.76 -4.59
N THR A 144 25.02 3.32 -3.84
CA THR A 144 26.22 2.69 -4.42
C THR A 144 25.82 1.49 -5.25
N THR A 145 26.30 1.44 -6.49
CA THR A 145 25.91 0.38 -7.43
C THR A 145 26.76 -0.86 -7.17
N ASP A 146 26.10 -1.99 -6.95
CA ASP A 146 26.70 -3.32 -7.00
C ASP A 146 26.53 -3.88 -8.44
N GLN A 147 27.41 -4.79 -8.85
CA GLN A 147 27.32 -5.48 -10.13
C GLN A 147 26.03 -6.30 -10.24
N ASP A 148 25.55 -6.83 -9.13
CA ASP A 148 24.41 -7.77 -9.10
C ASP A 148 23.09 -7.13 -8.64
N ALA A 149 23.11 -5.88 -8.16
CA ALA A 149 21.93 -5.24 -7.58
C ALA A 149 21.79 -3.74 -7.92
N TRP A 150 20.54 -3.30 -8.01
CA TRP A 150 20.14 -1.91 -7.95
C TRP A 150 19.90 -1.51 -6.51
N HIS A 151 20.46 -0.38 -6.07
CA HIS A 151 20.28 0.14 -4.72
C HIS A 151 19.58 1.49 -4.77
N PHE A 152 18.52 1.62 -3.99
CA PHE A 152 17.75 2.85 -3.86
C PHE A 152 17.63 3.24 -2.39
N VAL A 153 17.68 4.54 -2.15
CA VAL A 153 17.50 5.13 -0.83
C VAL A 153 16.39 6.15 -0.92
N LEU A 154 15.32 5.94 -0.16
CA LEU A 154 14.32 6.96 0.07
C LEU A 154 14.72 7.76 1.31
N VAL A 155 14.83 9.08 1.15
CA VAL A 155 15.09 10.02 2.25
C VAL A 155 13.82 10.79 2.57
N THR A 156 13.30 10.57 3.77
CA THR A 156 12.21 11.36 4.37
C THR A 156 12.68 11.90 5.73
N SER A 157 11.87 11.85 6.78
CA SER A 157 12.33 11.95 8.17
C SER A 157 13.20 10.76 8.60
N ILE A 158 13.08 9.65 7.85
CA ILE A 158 13.79 8.39 8.04
C ILE A 158 14.48 7.98 6.74
N ARG A 159 15.47 7.07 6.83
CA ARG A 159 16.12 6.47 5.66
C ARG A 159 15.63 5.05 5.44
N GLU A 160 15.11 4.82 4.24
CA GLU A 160 14.65 3.51 3.79
C GLU A 160 15.53 3.04 2.64
N HIS A 161 16.00 1.79 2.73
CA HIS A 161 16.90 1.19 1.77
C HIS A 161 16.18 0.05 1.04
N LEU A 162 16.24 0.06 -0.29
CA LEU A 162 15.79 -1.02 -1.15
C LEU A 162 16.95 -1.52 -2.00
N SER A 163 17.15 -2.83 -2.02
CA SER A 163 18.08 -3.49 -2.94
C SER A 163 17.30 -4.46 -3.81
N ILE A 164 17.45 -4.37 -5.13
CA ILE A 164 16.78 -5.22 -6.13
C ILE A 164 17.85 -5.98 -6.91
N ASN A 165 17.83 -7.30 -6.88
CA ASN A 165 18.76 -8.13 -7.64
C ASN A 165 18.47 -8.00 -9.15
N ARG A 166 19.50 -7.75 -9.95
CA ARG A 166 19.39 -7.48 -11.39
C ARG A 166 18.95 -8.68 -12.22
N HIS A 167 19.25 -9.89 -11.76
CA HIS A 167 19.01 -11.11 -12.53
C HIS A 167 17.68 -11.77 -12.17
N THR A 168 17.23 -11.55 -10.94
CA THR A 168 16.05 -12.21 -10.38
C THR A 168 14.94 -11.25 -10.02
N GLY A 169 15.18 -9.94 -9.93
CA GLY A 169 14.19 -8.98 -9.46
C GLY A 169 13.79 -9.15 -7.99
N MET A 170 14.32 -10.15 -7.29
CA MET A 170 14.15 -10.31 -5.85
C MET A 170 14.71 -9.08 -5.15
N TYR A 171 13.99 -8.60 -4.15
CA TYR A 171 14.39 -7.41 -3.43
C TYR A 171 14.42 -7.61 -1.93
N THR A 172 15.17 -6.74 -1.25
CA THR A 172 15.21 -6.65 0.20
C THR A 172 15.03 -5.21 0.62
N TYR A 173 14.24 -5.02 1.68
CA TYR A 173 13.94 -3.72 2.25
C TYR A 173 14.47 -3.63 3.68
N ARG A 174 15.07 -2.49 4.03
CA ARG A 174 15.60 -2.24 5.38
C ARG A 174 15.33 -0.79 5.79
N TYR A 175 14.97 -0.64 7.05
CA TYR A 175 14.91 0.64 7.73
C TYR A 175 16.26 0.96 8.38
N ALA A 176 16.77 2.18 8.21
CA ALA A 176 17.91 2.70 8.96
C ALA A 176 17.41 3.84 9.86
N GLY A 177 17.35 3.55 11.17
CA GLY A 177 17.00 4.50 12.23
C GLY A 177 18.14 5.40 12.63
#